data_AF-A0AA38LB88-F1
#
_entry.id   AF-A0AA38LB88-F1
#
_cell.length_a   1.000
_cell.length_b   1.000
_cell.length_c   1.000
_cell.angle_alpha   90.00
_cell.angle_beta   90.00
_cell.angle_gamma   90.00
#
_symmetry.space_group_name_H-M   'P 1'
#
loop_
_entity.id
_entity.type
_entity.pdbx_description
1 polymer ?
#
loop_
_entity_poly.entity_id
_entity_poly.type
_entity_poly.pdbx_seq_one_letter_code
_entity_poly.pdbx_strand_id
1 'polypeptide(L)'
;FEEFPSKILFFCEIAPPEGGQTAIVQSHKITARMEEKFPELVAKLEKEGLFYCSTYFQDDHPDLFLKGWQTLFHSRDKNEAEKKAAECLKAK
;
A
#
# COMPACT_ATOMS: atom_id res chain seq x y z
N PHE A 1 -7.46 8.60 -3.24
CA PHE A 1 -7.49 7.12 -3.19
C PHE A 1 -8.83 6.66 -2.63
N GLU A 2 -9.96 7.04 -3.26
CA GLU A 2 -11.29 6.75 -2.71
C GLU A 2 -11.83 5.37 -3.12
N GLU A 3 -11.23 4.74 -4.12
CA GLU A 3 -11.64 3.43 -4.60
C GLU A 3 -10.61 2.37 -4.22
N PHE A 4 -10.99 1.51 -3.27
CA PHE A 4 -10.26 0.30 -2.91
C PHE A 4 -11.19 -0.92 -3.05
N PRO A 5 -10.65 -2.11 -3.37
CA PRO A 5 -11.47 -3.29 -3.56
C PRO A 5 -12.15 -3.70 -2.25
N SER A 6 -13.48 -3.83 -2.27
CA SER A 6 -14.23 -4.35 -1.11
C SER A 6 -14.04 -5.85 -0.89
N LYS A 7 -13.64 -6.58 -1.94
CA LYS A 7 -13.41 -8.04 -1.94
C LYS A 7 -12.26 -8.35 -2.89
N ILE A 8 -11.47 -9.36 -2.54
CA ILE A 8 -10.36 -9.87 -3.34
C ILE A 8 -10.49 -11.40 -3.37
N LEU A 9 -10.20 -12.01 -4.51
CA LEU A 9 -10.11 -13.46 -4.67
C LEU A 9 -8.68 -13.82 -5.04
N PHE A 10 -8.13 -14.85 -4.40
CA PHE A 10 -6.84 -15.44 -4.76
C PHE A 10 -7.08 -16.77 -5.47
N PHE A 11 -6.30 -17.03 -6.52
CA PHE A 11 -6.33 -18.26 -7.29
C PHE A 11 -4.90 -18.79 -7.46
N CYS A 12 -4.72 -20.09 -7.22
CA CYS A 12 -3.45 -20.78 -7.40
C CYS A 12 -3.57 -21.73 -8.59
N GLU A 13 -2.99 -21.33 -9.72
CA GLU A 13 -2.94 -22.17 -10.92
C GLU A 13 -1.89 -23.26 -10.80
N ILE A 14 -0.69 -22.90 -10.30
CA ILE A 14 0.44 -23.81 -10.10
C ILE A 14 0.85 -23.72 -8.64
N ALA A 15 0.79 -24.85 -7.94
CA ALA A 15 1.21 -24.92 -6.55
C ALA A 15 2.73 -24.81 -6.42
N PRO A 16 3.24 -24.09 -5.41
CA PRO A 16 4.67 -24.06 -5.11
C PRO A 16 5.14 -25.46 -4.64
N PRO A 17 6.41 -25.82 -4.92
CA PRO A 17 6.97 -27.12 -4.49
C PRO A 17 7.05 -27.25 -2.96
N GLU A 18 7.23 -26.13 -2.25
CA GLU A 18 7.20 -26.04 -0.80
C GLU A 18 6.79 -24.62 -0.39
N GLY A 19 6.02 -24.47 0.70
CA GLY A 19 5.60 -23.17 1.21
C GLY A 19 4.59 -22.43 0.31
N GLY A 20 4.82 -21.13 0.10
CA GLY A 20 4.05 -20.24 -0.79
C GLY A 20 2.59 -20.00 -0.40
N GLN A 21 2.23 -20.22 0.87
CA GLN A 21 0.91 -19.85 1.37
C GLN A 21 0.74 -18.33 1.39
N THR A 22 -0.42 -17.85 0.92
CA THR A 22 -0.83 -16.45 1.09
C THR A 22 -1.45 -16.27 2.47
N ALA A 23 -0.62 -15.91 3.45
CA ALA A 23 -1.10 -15.67 4.82
C ALA A 23 -2.05 -14.47 4.86
N ILE A 24 -3.23 -14.67 5.47
CA ILE A 24 -4.24 -13.63 5.66
C ILE A 24 -4.51 -13.44 7.15
N VAL A 25 -4.77 -12.20 7.55
CA VAL A 25 -5.06 -11.84 8.94
C VAL A 25 -6.31 -10.96 9.02
N GLN A 26 -7.03 -11.08 10.13
CA GLN A 26 -8.22 -10.27 10.39
C GLN A 26 -7.81 -8.93 11.01
N SER A 27 -7.87 -7.86 10.20
CA SER A 27 -7.45 -6.52 10.62
C SER A 27 -8.06 -6.07 11.95
N HIS A 28 -9.38 -6.20 12.12
CA HIS A 28 -10.07 -5.80 13.36
C HIS A 28 -9.55 -6.49 14.64
N LYS A 29 -9.07 -7.74 14.54
CA LYS A 29 -8.48 -8.43 15.69
C LYS A 29 -7.10 -7.90 16.05
N ILE A 30 -6.35 -7.43 15.05
CA ILE A 30 -5.06 -6.76 15.27
C ILE A 30 -5.31 -5.41 15.93
N THR A 31 -6.27 -4.63 15.45
CA THR A 31 -6.66 -3.35 16.05
C THR A 31 -7.01 -3.50 17.53
N ALA A 32 -7.93 -4.41 17.89
CA ALA A 32 -8.32 -4.62 19.29
C ALA A 32 -7.13 -5.02 20.20
N ARG A 33 -6.21 -5.86 19.69
CA ARG A 33 -5.00 -6.23 20.44
C ARG A 33 -4.01 -5.08 20.57
N MET A 34 -3.93 -4.19 19.59
CA MET A 34 -3.09 -3.01 19.62
C MET A 34 -3.64 -1.97 20.61
N GLU A 35 -4.96 -1.79 20.67
CA GLU A 35 -5.63 -0.93 21.65
C GLU A 35 -5.38 -1.41 23.08
N GLU A 36 -5.45 -2.73 23.33
CA GLU A 36 -5.16 -3.32 24.64
C GLU A 36 -3.69 -3.13 25.06
N LYS A 37 -2.75 -3.38 24.13
CA LYS A 37 -1.32 -3.40 24.45
C LYS A 37 -0.64 -2.03 24.39
N PHE A 38 -1.09 -1.16 23.49
CA PHE A 38 -0.46 0.12 23.17
C PHE A 38 -1.51 1.24 23.03
N PRO A 39 -2.35 1.48 24.05
CA PRO A 39 -3.49 2.38 23.95
C PRO A 39 -3.10 3.82 23.56
N GLU A 40 -1.99 4.34 24.10
CA GLU A 40 -1.51 5.69 23.78
C GLU A 40 -1.05 5.81 22.32
N LEU A 41 -0.39 4.78 21.79
CA LEU A 41 0.04 4.75 20.40
C LEU A 41 -1.16 4.76 19.46
N VAL A 42 -2.16 3.91 19.73
CA VAL A 42 -3.38 3.85 18.91
C VAL A 42 -4.12 5.17 18.96
N ALA A 43 -4.32 5.76 20.14
CA ALA A 43 -4.97 7.06 20.28
C ALA A 43 -4.22 8.18 19.52
N LYS A 44 -2.87 8.14 19.52
CA LYS A 44 -2.06 9.08 18.74
C LYS A 44 -2.23 8.86 17.24
N LEU A 45 -2.23 7.62 16.78
CA LEU A 45 -2.42 7.27 15.36
C LEU A 45 -3.81 7.68 14.86
N GLU A 46 -4.86 7.52 15.67
CA GLU A 46 -6.21 7.98 15.33
C GLU A 46 -6.29 9.51 15.24
N LYS A 47 -5.61 10.21 16.15
CA LYS A 47 -5.61 11.67 16.20
C LYS A 47 -4.77 12.31 15.09
N GLU A 48 -3.58 11.78 14.85
CA GLU A 48 -2.56 12.41 13.99
C GLU A 48 -2.44 11.76 12.61
N GLY A 49 -2.92 10.52 12.46
CA GLY A 49 -2.74 9.73 11.24
C GLY A 49 -1.29 9.31 11.00
N LEU A 50 -0.98 9.00 9.75
CA LEU A 50 0.36 8.61 9.29
C LEU A 50 0.79 9.46 8.10
N PHE A 51 2.06 9.84 8.08
CA PHE A 51 2.71 10.44 6.93
C PHE A 51 3.57 9.40 6.22
N TYR A 52 3.19 9.06 4.99
CA TYR A 52 3.96 8.16 4.14
C TYR A 52 4.85 8.98 3.19
N CYS A 53 6.16 8.78 3.29
CA CYS A 53 7.13 9.29 2.34
C CYS A 53 7.69 8.11 1.54
N SER A 54 7.78 8.25 0.22
CA SER A 54 8.32 7.21 -0.66
C SER A 54 9.16 7.85 -1.75
N THR A 55 10.29 7.21 -2.07
CA THR A 55 11.16 7.60 -3.17
C THR A 55 10.90 6.67 -4.34
N TYR A 56 10.63 7.24 -5.51
CA TYR A 56 10.39 6.48 -6.73
C TYR A 56 11.56 6.66 -7.71
N PHE A 57 12.09 5.55 -8.20
CA PHE A 57 13.07 5.55 -9.28
C PHE A 57 12.39 5.83 -10.63
N GLN A 58 13.18 6.13 -11.66
CA GLN A 58 12.65 6.38 -13.00
C GLN A 58 11.94 5.15 -13.57
N ASP A 59 12.67 4.04 -13.58
CA ASP A 59 12.24 2.76 -14.13
C ASP A 59 12.03 1.73 -13.00
N ASP A 60 11.33 0.64 -13.31
CA ASP A 60 11.14 -0.47 -12.38
C ASP A 60 12.48 -1.14 -12.05
N HIS A 61 12.74 -1.39 -10.77
CA HIS A 61 13.92 -2.16 -10.35
C HIS A 61 13.51 -3.61 -10.11
N PRO A 62 14.18 -4.62 -10.70
CA PRO A 62 13.76 -6.02 -10.60
C PRO A 62 13.73 -6.54 -9.15
N ASP A 63 14.58 -5.98 -8.30
CA ASP A 63 14.71 -6.39 -6.89
C ASP A 63 13.77 -5.64 -5.93
N LEU A 64 13.03 -4.64 -6.41
CA LEU A 64 12.16 -3.82 -5.56
C LEU A 64 10.69 -4.10 -5.87
N PHE A 65 9.89 -4.21 -4.81
CA PHE A 65 8.44 -4.28 -4.94
C PHE A 65 7.83 -2.96 -5.47
N LEU A 66 8.53 -1.84 -5.24
CA LEU A 66 8.11 -0.52 -5.68
C LEU A 66 8.38 -0.36 -7.18
N LYS A 67 7.32 -0.05 -7.93
CA LYS A 67 7.40 0.35 -9.34
C LYS A 67 8.08 1.72 -9.47
N GLY A 68 8.77 1.94 -10.58
CA GLY A 68 9.26 3.27 -10.96
C GLY A 68 8.10 4.24 -11.19
N TRP A 69 8.37 5.54 -11.08
CA TRP A 69 7.32 6.56 -11.21
C TRP A 69 6.68 6.54 -12.59
N GLN A 70 7.42 6.17 -13.64
CA GLN A 70 6.89 6.11 -15.00
C GLN A 70 5.81 5.03 -15.14
N THR A 71 6.05 3.87 -14.55
CA THR A 71 5.09 2.76 -14.52
C THR A 71 3.91 3.08 -13.59
N LEU A 72 4.19 3.66 -12.42
CA LEU A 72 3.15 3.97 -11.42
C LEU A 72 2.14 5.01 -11.91
N PHE A 73 2.62 6.08 -12.55
CA PHE A 73 1.78 7.17 -13.05
C PHE A 73 1.44 7.04 -14.53
N HIS A 74 1.84 5.94 -15.17
CA HIS A 74 1.61 5.66 -16.58
C HIS A 74 1.96 6.85 -17.48
N SER A 75 3.13 7.46 -17.24
CA SER A 75 3.63 8.60 -18.03
C SER A 75 5.15 8.64 -18.02
N ARG A 76 5.73 9.16 -19.11
CA ARG A 76 7.17 9.46 -19.21
C ARG A 76 7.45 10.95 -19.06
N ASP A 77 6.43 11.80 -19.01
CA ASP A 77 6.57 13.22 -18.74
C ASP A 77 6.48 13.46 -17.23
N LYS A 78 7.52 14.10 -16.69
CA LYS A 78 7.61 14.40 -15.26
C LYS A 78 6.48 15.33 -14.81
N ASN A 79 6.11 16.32 -15.62
CA ASN A 79 5.06 17.28 -15.24
C ASN A 79 3.68 16.60 -15.17
N GLU A 80 3.40 15.71 -16.12
CA GLU A 80 2.16 14.92 -16.12
C GLU A 80 2.12 13.95 -14.92
N ALA A 81 3.24 13.29 -14.62
CA ALA A 81 3.34 12.38 -13.47
C ALA A 81 3.14 13.13 -12.13
N GLU A 82 3.73 14.31 -11.97
CA GLU A 82 3.53 15.15 -10.78
C GLU A 82 2.06 15.60 -10.65
N LYS A 83 1.39 15.93 -11.75
CA LYS A 83 -0.04 16.27 -11.74
C LYS A 83 -0.89 15.08 -11.29
N LYS A 84 -0.66 13.88 -11.86
CA LYS A 84 -1.35 12.65 -11.46
C LYS A 84 -1.09 12.29 -10.00
N ALA A 85 0.16 12.42 -9.54
CA ALA A 85 0.53 12.22 -8.14
C ALA A 85 -0.23 13.18 -7.21
N ALA A 86 -0.34 14.45 -7.59
CA ALA A 86 -1.10 15.44 -6.84
C ALA A 86 -2.60 15.12 -6.81
N GLU A 87 -3.19 14.63 -7.90
CA GLU A 87 -4.58 14.15 -7.95
C GLU A 87 -4.78 12.94 -6.99
N CYS A 88 -3.84 12.01 -6.95
CA CYS A 88 -3.85 10.89 -6.00
C CYS A 88 -3.83 11.37 -4.54
N LEU A 89 -3.07 12.43 -4.23
CA LEU A 89 -2.95 13.00 -2.89
C LEU A 89 -4.15 13.87 -2.46
N LYS A 90 -4.84 14.50 -3.42
CA LYS A 90 -5.99 15.39 -3.19
C LYS A 90 -7.29 14.67 -2.89
N ALA A 91 -7.40 13.40 -3.22
CA ALA A 91 -8.53 12.55 -2.86
C ALA A 91 -8.39 12.03 -1.41
N LYS A 92 -8.19 12.98 -0.47
CA LYS A 92 -8.10 12.84 0.98
C LYS A 92 -9.28 13.54 1.63
#